data_AF-A0A960NKT0-F1
#
_entry.id   AF-A0A960NKT0-F1
#
_cell.length_a   1.000
_cell.length_b   1.000
_cell.length_c   1.000
_cell.angle_alpha   90.00
_cell.angle_beta   90.00
_cell.angle_gamma   90.00
#
_symmetry.space_group_name_H-M   'P 1'
#
loop_
_entity.id
_entity.type
_entity.pdbx_description
1 polymer ?
#
loop_
_entity_poly.entity_id
_entity_poly.type
_entity_poly.pdbx_seq_one_letter_code
_entity_poly.pdbx_strand_id
1 'polypeptide(L)'
;MTKKTPWSLVLLCAAAAFLLAMVMSHAVFHRAPITSDETSYLFQAQAFLDGTVAREAPNLTIPFISRNSMLILDEEAGWLSRYPPGHALWLLLGLLIGSPSIITALACALGVGLLVRMAPALSVRGWVLAWVTLSSPYFLFMYGTLLSHTSGFLAAAGLLACYLRWQTTSRPGWAALAGLCWSWIFLNRTYTALLIAIPFGIDALLALARKRTRQELIGTLSFAGCAAIGVLLILVYNKQATAEPFWMTYLYYNPSDNLGFGQRHHLNTFPKVPGYLHTPARGLGFLRDNLVLLDQWLFGFPGSLIAWLALSIAGWSRRWSWLLLSIPASVAFGYVAFWFPG
;
A
#
# COMPACT_ATOMS: atom_id res chain seq x y z
N MET A 1 25.57 22.54 -4.79
CA MET A 1 24.58 22.80 -3.72
C MET A 1 23.18 22.56 -4.29
N THR A 2 22.53 21.44 -3.97
CA THR A 2 21.14 21.20 -4.41
C THR A 2 20.23 22.16 -3.65
N LYS A 3 19.66 23.16 -4.36
CA LYS A 3 18.72 24.12 -3.76
C LYS A 3 17.56 23.34 -3.14
N LYS A 4 17.22 23.65 -1.88
CA LYS A 4 16.03 23.09 -1.22
C LYS A 4 14.79 23.48 -2.04
N THR A 5 13.86 22.55 -2.25
CA THR A 5 12.57 22.85 -2.88
C THR A 5 11.83 23.87 -2.01
N PRO A 6 11.35 25.01 -2.56
CA PRO A 6 10.62 26.00 -1.79
C PRO A 6 9.28 25.44 -1.31
N TRP A 7 8.86 25.81 -0.11
CA TRP A 7 7.60 25.35 0.47
C TRP A 7 6.38 25.77 -0.35
N SER A 8 6.43 26.93 -1.03
CA SER A 8 5.38 27.37 -1.95
C SER A 8 5.12 26.36 -3.07
N LEU A 9 6.17 25.78 -3.66
CA LEU A 9 6.03 24.75 -4.69
C LEU A 9 5.48 23.44 -4.10
N VAL A 10 5.93 23.04 -2.92
CA VAL A 10 5.42 21.83 -2.23
C VAL A 10 3.92 21.97 -1.97
N LEU A 11 3.49 23.11 -1.42
CA LEU A 11 2.10 23.39 -1.11
C LEU A 11 1.24 23.48 -2.38
N LEU A 12 1.76 24.13 -3.44
CA LEU A 12 1.07 24.21 -4.72
C LEU A 12 0.83 22.81 -5.33
N CYS A 13 1.86 21.97 -5.39
CA CYS A 13 1.74 20.61 -5.93
C CYS A 13 0.84 19.73 -5.06
N ALA A 14 0.90 19.88 -3.73
CA ALA A 14 0.02 19.15 -2.81
C ALA A 14 -1.46 19.57 -2.98
N ALA A 15 -1.72 20.87 -3.12
CA ALA A 15 -3.06 21.38 -3.39
C ALA A 15 -3.58 20.90 -4.75
N ALA A 16 -2.75 20.93 -5.80
CA ALA A 16 -3.12 20.38 -7.10
C ALA A 16 -3.44 18.88 -7.02
N ALA A 17 -2.63 18.10 -6.30
CA ALA A 17 -2.87 16.68 -6.08
C ALA A 17 -4.20 16.41 -5.35
N PHE A 18 -4.49 17.18 -4.29
CA PHE A 18 -5.78 17.11 -3.59
C PHE A 18 -6.95 17.39 -4.52
N LEU A 19 -6.90 18.51 -5.26
CA LEU A 19 -7.99 18.92 -6.14
C LEU A 19 -8.21 17.91 -7.25
N LEU A 20 -7.14 17.39 -7.89
CA LEU A 20 -7.25 16.38 -8.92
C LEU A 20 -7.87 15.08 -8.38
N ALA A 21 -7.43 14.60 -7.20
CA ALA A 21 -8.03 13.44 -6.55
C ALA A 21 -9.53 13.65 -6.27
N MET A 22 -9.91 14.84 -5.78
CA MET A 22 -11.30 15.20 -5.55
C MET A 22 -12.11 15.23 -6.85
N VAL A 23 -11.55 15.76 -7.94
CA VAL A 23 -12.18 15.72 -9.27
C VAL A 23 -12.38 14.28 -9.73
N MET A 24 -11.38 13.40 -9.60
CA MET A 24 -11.54 11.99 -9.96
C MET A 24 -12.67 11.34 -9.15
N SER A 25 -12.68 11.56 -7.83
CA SER A 25 -13.71 10.99 -6.98
C SER A 25 -15.11 11.51 -7.31
N HIS A 26 -15.29 12.80 -7.59
CA HIS A 26 -16.61 13.41 -7.80
C HIS A 26 -17.11 13.31 -9.24
N ALA A 27 -16.25 13.59 -10.22
CA ALA A 27 -16.62 13.71 -11.62
C ALA A 27 -16.50 12.40 -12.39
N VAL A 28 -15.57 11.51 -12.02
CA VAL A 28 -15.36 10.23 -12.71
C VAL A 28 -16.08 9.09 -11.99
N PHE A 29 -15.88 8.96 -10.67
CA PHE A 29 -16.45 7.85 -9.89
C PHE A 29 -17.74 8.22 -9.15
N HIS A 30 -18.20 9.46 -9.23
CA HIS A 30 -19.43 9.95 -8.57
C HIS A 30 -19.50 9.63 -7.07
N ARG A 31 -18.35 9.52 -6.39
CA ARG A 31 -18.18 9.11 -4.99
C ARG A 31 -18.75 7.72 -4.66
N ALA A 32 -18.96 6.89 -5.67
CA ALA A 32 -19.43 5.52 -5.50
C ALA A 32 -18.23 4.57 -5.33
N PRO A 33 -18.27 3.65 -4.35
CA PRO A 33 -17.37 2.50 -4.33
C PRO A 33 -17.55 1.69 -5.62
N ILE A 34 -16.45 1.35 -6.29
CA ILE A 34 -16.49 0.59 -7.55
C ILE A 34 -16.08 -0.88 -7.36
N THR A 35 -15.52 -1.21 -6.20
CA THR A 35 -15.08 -2.57 -5.84
C THR A 35 -15.68 -3.03 -4.50
N SER A 36 -15.75 -4.35 -4.33
CA SER A 36 -16.11 -4.97 -3.04
C SER A 36 -15.12 -4.60 -1.94
N ASP A 37 -13.85 -4.40 -2.28
CA ASP A 37 -12.79 -4.04 -1.34
C ASP A 37 -13.10 -2.71 -0.64
N GLU A 38 -13.52 -1.70 -1.40
CA GLU A 38 -13.91 -0.40 -0.85
C GLU A 38 -15.08 -0.52 0.11
N THR A 39 -16.10 -1.31 -0.23
CA THR A 39 -17.23 -1.56 0.67
C THR A 39 -16.82 -2.30 1.95
N SER A 40 -15.85 -3.21 1.85
CA SER A 40 -15.29 -3.93 3.00
C SER A 40 -14.48 -2.99 3.90
N TYR A 41 -13.69 -2.08 3.35
CA TYR A 41 -12.96 -1.09 4.14
C TYR A 41 -13.90 -0.11 4.85
N LEU A 42 -14.96 0.33 4.17
CA LEU A 42 -15.98 1.19 4.78
C LEU A 42 -16.74 0.46 5.88
N PHE A 43 -17.12 -0.80 5.67
CA PHE A 43 -17.76 -1.63 6.69
C PHE A 43 -16.87 -1.77 7.94
N GLN A 44 -15.59 -2.07 7.75
CA GLN A 44 -14.61 -2.17 8.83
C GLN A 44 -14.44 -0.85 9.57
N ALA A 45 -14.36 0.27 8.85
CA ALA A 45 -14.23 1.59 9.45
C ALA A 45 -15.48 1.98 10.25
N GLN A 46 -16.67 1.58 9.82
CA GLN A 46 -17.90 1.77 10.59
C GLN A 46 -17.93 0.89 11.84
N ALA A 47 -17.50 -0.38 11.77
CA ALA A 47 -17.38 -1.22 12.95
C ALA A 47 -16.45 -0.60 14.01
N PHE A 48 -15.33 -0.01 13.58
CA PHE A 48 -14.42 0.73 14.47
C PHE A 48 -15.06 1.99 15.07
N LEU A 49 -15.94 2.70 14.36
CA LEU A 49 -16.72 3.81 14.93
C LEU A 49 -17.66 3.33 16.05
N ASP A 50 -18.21 2.12 15.91
CA ASP A 50 -19.04 1.49 16.94
C ASP A 50 -18.19 0.90 18.10
N GLY A 51 -16.86 1.03 18.05
CA GLY A 51 -15.95 0.47 19.05
C GLY A 51 -15.78 -1.05 18.95
N THR A 52 -16.12 -1.66 17.82
CA THR A 52 -16.10 -3.12 17.62
C THR A 52 -15.14 -3.53 16.51
N VAL A 53 -14.51 -4.71 16.65
CA VAL A 53 -13.70 -5.31 15.57
C VAL A 53 -14.57 -6.11 14.60
N ALA A 54 -15.57 -6.81 15.14
CA ALA A 54 -16.56 -7.57 14.42
C ALA A 54 -17.95 -7.18 14.93
N ARG A 55 -18.90 -7.08 14.02
CA ARG A 55 -20.32 -6.90 14.35
C ARG A 55 -20.97 -8.26 14.54
N GLU A 56 -22.13 -8.28 15.21
CA GLU A 56 -22.92 -9.51 15.28
C GLU A 56 -23.29 -9.99 13.87
N ALA A 57 -23.14 -11.29 13.63
CA ALA A 57 -23.50 -11.90 12.38
C ALA A 57 -25.02 -11.74 12.16
N PRO A 58 -25.47 -11.03 11.12
CA PRO A 58 -26.90 -10.91 10.86
C PRO A 58 -27.48 -12.28 10.54
N ASN A 59 -28.71 -12.53 11.01
CA ASN A 59 -29.47 -13.74 10.72
C ASN A 59 -29.98 -13.71 9.26
N LEU A 60 -29.06 -13.80 8.30
CA LEU A 60 -29.34 -13.66 6.88
C LEU A 60 -29.83 -14.98 6.30
N THR A 61 -31.13 -15.05 6.02
CA THR A 61 -31.76 -16.17 5.29
C THR A 61 -31.39 -16.19 3.80
N ILE A 62 -30.64 -15.20 3.30
CA ILE A 62 -30.33 -15.01 1.88
C ILE A 62 -28.82 -15.25 1.63
N PRO A 63 -28.44 -16.42 1.06
CA PRO A 63 -27.04 -16.79 0.84
C PRO A 63 -26.27 -15.91 -0.16
N PHE A 64 -26.96 -15.07 -0.93
CA PHE A 64 -26.37 -14.28 -2.01
C PHE A 64 -25.66 -13.01 -1.49
N ILE A 65 -26.21 -12.34 -0.47
CA ILE A 65 -25.64 -11.12 0.11
C ILE A 65 -24.40 -11.43 0.96
N SER A 66 -24.37 -12.60 1.60
CA SER A 66 -23.28 -13.03 2.47
C SER A 66 -22.01 -13.48 1.73
N ARG A 67 -22.08 -13.74 0.42
CA ARG A 67 -20.98 -14.40 -0.29
C ARG A 67 -20.03 -13.44 -1.01
N ASN A 68 -20.46 -12.30 -1.55
CA ASN A 68 -19.64 -11.53 -2.51
C ASN A 68 -19.13 -10.15 -2.04
N SER A 69 -18.99 -9.94 -0.73
CA SER A 69 -18.69 -8.61 -0.16
C SER A 69 -17.26 -8.43 0.37
N MET A 70 -16.37 -9.42 0.21
CA MET A 70 -15.05 -9.45 0.89
C MET A 70 -15.17 -9.37 2.43
N LEU A 71 -16.32 -9.76 2.98
CA LEU A 71 -16.58 -9.82 4.41
C LEU A 71 -16.55 -11.27 4.89
N ILE A 72 -16.03 -11.48 6.08
CA ILE A 72 -16.17 -12.72 6.85
C ILE A 72 -17.54 -12.67 7.51
N LEU A 73 -18.33 -13.73 7.33
CA LEU A 73 -19.57 -13.95 8.07
C LEU A 73 -19.47 -15.33 8.71
N ASP A 74 -19.24 -15.35 10.01
CA ASP A 74 -19.01 -16.56 10.80
C ASP A 74 -19.69 -16.41 12.17
N GLU A 75 -20.15 -17.51 12.77
CA GLU A 75 -20.82 -17.47 14.08
C GLU A 75 -19.86 -17.17 15.23
N GLU A 76 -18.60 -17.61 15.14
CA GLU A 76 -17.59 -17.42 16.18
C GLU A 76 -16.82 -16.11 15.98
N ALA A 77 -16.40 -15.81 14.76
CA ALA A 77 -15.67 -14.58 14.44
C ALA A 77 -16.61 -13.36 14.23
N GLY A 78 -17.89 -13.60 13.94
CA GLY A 78 -18.88 -12.56 13.67
C GLY A 78 -18.84 -12.05 12.22
N TRP A 79 -19.27 -10.80 12.04
CA TRP A 79 -19.31 -10.11 10.76
C TRP A 79 -18.25 -9.02 10.70
N LEU A 80 -17.18 -9.28 9.95
CA LEU A 80 -16.00 -8.40 9.86
C LEU A 80 -15.42 -8.35 8.44
N SER A 81 -14.57 -7.36 8.19
CA SER A 81 -13.78 -7.27 6.96
C SER A 81 -12.65 -8.28 6.94
N ARG A 82 -12.36 -8.83 5.77
CA ARG A 82 -11.20 -9.72 5.57
C ARG A 82 -9.86 -9.01 5.57
N TYR A 83 -9.84 -7.68 5.54
CA TYR A 83 -8.63 -6.89 5.34
C TYR A 83 -7.95 -6.51 6.67
N PRO A 84 -6.63 -6.24 6.63
CA PRO A 84 -5.91 -5.60 7.73
C PRO A 84 -6.51 -4.24 8.14
N PRO A 85 -6.35 -3.80 9.40
CA PRO A 85 -7.11 -2.69 9.96
C PRO A 85 -6.61 -1.30 9.53
N GLY A 86 -5.39 -1.18 9.00
CA GLY A 86 -4.72 0.10 8.80
C GLY A 86 -5.45 1.03 7.84
N HIS A 87 -5.95 0.52 6.71
CA HIS A 87 -6.68 1.36 5.77
C HIS A 87 -8.05 1.78 6.31
N ALA A 88 -8.75 0.88 6.98
CA ALA A 88 -10.03 1.19 7.61
C ALA A 88 -9.89 2.27 8.71
N LEU A 89 -8.80 2.22 9.51
CA LEU A 89 -8.47 3.28 10.46
C LEU A 89 -8.19 4.63 9.79
N TRP A 90 -7.60 4.62 8.58
CA TRP A 90 -7.46 5.84 7.77
C TRP A 90 -8.82 6.38 7.35
N LEU A 91 -9.67 5.53 6.75
CA LEU A 91 -11.00 5.92 6.27
C LEU A 91 -11.95 6.35 7.38
N LEU A 92 -11.77 5.83 8.60
CA LEU A 92 -12.54 6.23 9.78
C LEU A 92 -12.52 7.75 9.98
N LEU A 93 -11.37 8.41 9.76
CA LEU A 93 -11.26 9.87 9.84
C LEU A 93 -12.18 10.56 8.82
N GLY A 94 -12.37 9.95 7.65
CA GLY A 94 -13.20 10.48 6.59
C GLY A 94 -14.67 10.25 6.87
N LEU A 95 -15.03 9.13 7.50
CA LEU A 95 -16.38 8.88 7.99
C LEU A 95 -16.79 9.88 9.07
N LEU A 96 -15.89 10.23 10.01
CA LEU A 96 -16.16 11.25 11.03
C LEU A 96 -16.49 12.64 10.44
N ILE A 97 -15.93 12.97 9.29
CA ILE A 97 -16.15 14.24 8.58
C ILE A 97 -17.29 14.11 7.55
N GLY A 98 -17.86 12.91 7.38
CA GLY A 98 -18.93 12.63 6.41
C GLY A 98 -18.47 12.49 4.96
N SER A 99 -17.17 12.42 4.69
CA SER A 99 -16.63 12.22 3.34
C SER A 99 -15.31 11.43 3.35
N PRO A 100 -15.36 10.10 3.11
CA PRO A 100 -14.18 9.25 2.95
C PRO A 100 -13.23 9.72 1.84
N SER A 101 -13.78 10.28 0.74
CA SER A 101 -13.01 10.78 -0.40
C SER A 101 -12.03 11.91 -0.05
N ILE A 102 -12.36 12.74 0.95
CA ILE A 102 -11.45 13.82 1.39
C ILE A 102 -10.17 13.24 1.96
N ILE A 103 -10.25 12.10 2.64
CA ILE A 103 -9.10 11.49 3.31
C ILE A 103 -8.20 10.73 2.32
N THR A 104 -8.75 10.16 1.25
CA THR A 104 -7.92 9.64 0.15
C THR A 104 -7.27 10.79 -0.63
N ALA A 105 -7.97 11.88 -0.91
CA ALA A 105 -7.41 13.08 -1.51
C ALA A 105 -6.32 13.73 -0.64
N LEU A 106 -6.49 13.73 0.68
CA LEU A 106 -5.47 14.19 1.63
C LEU A 106 -4.23 13.30 1.57
N ALA A 107 -4.39 11.98 1.47
CA ALA A 107 -3.26 11.07 1.27
C ALA A 107 -2.51 11.37 -0.05
N CYS A 108 -3.23 11.75 -1.12
CA CYS A 108 -2.64 12.19 -2.38
C CYS A 108 -1.78 13.44 -2.18
N ALA A 109 -2.35 14.48 -1.55
CA ALA A 109 -1.65 15.73 -1.26
C ALA A 109 -0.38 15.52 -0.45
N LEU A 110 -0.49 14.78 0.65
CA LEU A 110 0.64 14.52 1.55
C LEU A 110 1.70 13.67 0.85
N GLY A 111 1.30 12.63 0.12
CA GLY A 111 2.22 11.76 -0.61
C GLY A 111 3.00 12.52 -1.70
N VAL A 112 2.30 13.29 -2.54
CA VAL A 112 2.93 14.12 -3.58
C VAL A 112 3.79 15.22 -2.95
N GLY A 113 3.31 15.87 -1.89
CA GLY A 113 4.09 16.87 -1.14
C GLY A 113 5.42 16.31 -0.62
N LEU A 114 5.41 15.09 -0.06
CA LEU A 114 6.61 14.38 0.37
C LEU A 114 7.56 14.08 -0.80
N LEU A 115 7.04 13.60 -1.94
CA LEU A 115 7.84 13.34 -3.14
C LEU A 115 8.53 14.62 -3.64
N VAL A 116 7.78 15.71 -3.79
CA VAL A 116 8.30 17.01 -4.22
C VAL A 116 9.36 17.54 -3.26
N ARG A 117 9.14 17.33 -1.95
CA ARG A 117 10.04 17.77 -0.89
C ARG A 117 11.34 16.98 -0.85
N MET A 118 11.30 15.69 -1.19
CA MET A 118 12.47 14.80 -1.20
C MET A 118 13.23 14.78 -2.52
N ALA A 119 12.64 15.29 -3.61
CA ALA A 119 13.22 15.27 -4.96
C ALA A 119 14.72 15.67 -5.02
N PRO A 120 15.20 16.71 -4.31
CA PRO A 120 16.62 17.07 -4.35
C PRO A 120 17.57 15.99 -3.80
N ALA A 121 17.09 15.09 -2.93
CA ALA A 121 17.87 13.94 -2.45
C ALA A 121 18.07 12.87 -3.52
N LEU A 122 17.20 12.86 -4.54
CA LEU A 122 17.27 11.99 -5.71
C LEU A 122 17.94 12.66 -6.91
N SER A 123 18.46 13.89 -6.75
CA SER A 123 18.96 14.74 -7.83
C SER A 123 17.90 15.13 -8.87
N VAL A 124 16.62 15.08 -8.50
CA VAL A 124 15.48 15.47 -9.36
C VAL A 124 14.88 16.80 -8.88
N ARG A 125 14.36 17.60 -9.80
CA ARG A 125 13.61 18.82 -9.45
C ARG A 125 12.23 18.44 -8.92
N GLY A 126 11.79 19.08 -7.83
CA GLY A 126 10.51 18.77 -7.19
C GLY A 126 9.30 18.79 -8.13
N TRP A 127 9.20 19.80 -8.99
CA TRP A 127 8.10 19.92 -9.96
C TRP A 127 8.10 18.80 -11.01
N VAL A 128 9.25 18.21 -11.35
CA VAL A 128 9.33 17.10 -12.31
C VAL A 128 8.69 15.85 -11.69
N LEU A 129 8.98 15.55 -10.42
CA LEU A 129 8.32 14.43 -9.74
C LEU A 129 6.82 14.66 -9.61
N ALA A 130 6.38 15.88 -9.25
CA ALA A 130 4.95 16.19 -9.24
C ALA A 130 4.32 15.99 -10.61
N TRP A 131 4.94 16.49 -11.68
CA TRP A 131 4.40 16.38 -13.04
C TRP A 131 4.32 14.93 -13.50
N VAL A 132 5.39 14.14 -13.32
CA VAL A 132 5.38 12.71 -13.66
C VAL A 132 4.32 11.96 -12.86
N THR A 133 4.17 12.24 -11.57
CA THR A 133 3.16 11.55 -10.76
C THR A 133 1.73 11.98 -11.10
N LEU A 134 1.46 13.28 -11.24
CA LEU A 134 0.12 13.81 -11.48
C LEU A 134 -0.34 13.72 -12.94
N SER A 135 0.56 13.43 -13.88
CA SER A 135 0.20 13.12 -15.27
C SER A 135 -0.21 11.66 -15.47
N SER A 136 -0.03 10.81 -14.46
CA SER A 136 -0.40 9.39 -14.54
C SER A 136 -1.91 9.21 -14.30
N PRO A 137 -2.70 8.76 -15.31
CA PRO A 137 -4.10 8.44 -15.11
C PRO A 137 -4.27 7.26 -14.16
N TYR A 138 -3.38 6.26 -14.19
CA TYR A 138 -3.36 5.18 -13.20
C TYR A 138 -3.26 5.72 -11.76
N PHE A 139 -2.31 6.63 -11.50
CA PHE A 139 -2.16 7.25 -10.19
C PHE A 139 -3.41 8.03 -9.78
N LEU A 140 -3.93 8.90 -10.66
CA LEU A 140 -5.10 9.73 -10.35
C LEU A 140 -6.38 8.90 -10.15
N PHE A 141 -6.61 7.87 -10.97
CA PHE A 141 -7.76 6.98 -10.82
C PHE A 141 -7.73 6.23 -9.50
N MET A 142 -6.57 5.75 -9.05
CA MET A 142 -6.44 5.14 -7.72
C MET A 142 -6.91 6.09 -6.60
N TYR A 143 -6.58 7.37 -6.70
CA TYR A 143 -7.02 8.38 -5.73
C TYR A 143 -8.46 8.86 -5.90
N GLY A 144 -9.13 8.49 -6.99
CA GLY A 144 -10.58 8.65 -7.15
C GLY A 144 -11.40 7.60 -6.38
N THR A 145 -10.77 6.47 -6.01
CA THR A 145 -11.37 5.36 -5.26
C THR A 145 -11.10 5.46 -3.75
N LEU A 146 -11.67 4.52 -2.98
CA LEU A 146 -11.40 4.30 -1.56
C LEU A 146 -10.48 3.10 -1.31
N LEU A 147 -9.60 2.77 -2.26
CA LEU A 147 -8.71 1.62 -2.14
C LEU A 147 -7.53 1.88 -1.19
N SER A 148 -7.05 0.81 -0.56
CA SER A 148 -5.90 0.80 0.36
C SER A 148 -4.58 1.26 -0.27
N HIS A 149 -4.50 1.31 -1.59
CA HIS A 149 -3.38 1.88 -2.33
C HIS A 149 -3.12 3.34 -1.96
N THR A 150 -4.15 4.10 -1.59
CA THR A 150 -4.07 5.54 -1.31
C THR A 150 -3.28 5.85 -0.03
N SER A 151 -3.65 5.24 1.10
CA SER A 151 -2.92 5.35 2.38
C SER A 151 -1.59 4.59 2.35
N GLY A 152 -1.55 3.45 1.64
CA GLY A 152 -0.34 2.67 1.43
C GLY A 152 0.75 3.49 0.71
N PHE A 153 0.38 4.24 -0.33
CA PHE A 153 1.30 5.13 -1.04
C PHE A 153 1.82 6.26 -0.15
N LEU A 154 0.95 6.91 0.64
CA LEU A 154 1.38 7.94 1.59
C LEU A 154 2.47 7.39 2.54
N ALA A 155 2.25 6.21 3.09
CA ALA A 155 3.24 5.57 3.97
C ALA A 155 4.49 5.11 3.21
N ALA A 156 4.38 4.63 1.97
CA ALA A 156 5.55 4.31 1.15
C ALA A 156 6.39 5.57 0.82
N ALA A 157 5.75 6.68 0.50
CA ALA A 157 6.41 7.97 0.32
C ALA A 157 7.06 8.44 1.63
N GLY A 158 6.37 8.32 2.77
CA GLY A 158 6.92 8.62 4.09
C GLY A 158 8.13 7.77 4.45
N LEU A 159 8.07 6.46 4.19
CA LEU A 159 9.15 5.50 4.37
C LEU A 159 10.37 5.93 3.55
N LEU A 160 10.21 6.15 2.25
CA LEU A 160 11.30 6.59 1.38
C LEU A 160 11.89 7.92 1.86
N ALA A 161 11.05 8.92 2.16
CA ALA A 161 11.49 10.23 2.63
C ALA A 161 12.36 10.12 3.90
N CYS A 162 11.84 9.42 4.90
CA CYS A 162 12.49 9.27 6.19
C CYS A 162 13.76 8.41 6.08
N TYR A 163 13.72 7.34 5.28
CA TYR A 163 14.87 6.48 5.06
C TYR A 163 16.04 7.22 4.39
N LEU A 164 15.79 7.98 3.32
CA LEU A 164 16.81 8.79 2.66
C LEU A 164 17.40 9.84 3.60
N ARG A 165 16.56 10.44 4.45
CA ARG A 165 16.99 11.40 5.47
C ARG A 165 17.84 10.74 6.55
N TRP A 166 17.45 9.57 7.03
CA TRP A 166 18.25 8.77 7.95
C TRP A 166 19.62 8.45 7.34
N GLN A 167 19.66 7.93 6.12
CA GLN A 167 20.92 7.53 5.50
C GLN A 167 21.87 8.68 5.17
N THR A 168 21.35 9.89 5.00
CA THR A 168 22.14 11.10 4.74
C THR A 168 22.58 11.84 6.01
N THR A 169 21.78 11.83 7.07
CA THR A 169 22.09 12.57 8.31
C THR A 169 22.54 11.68 9.47
N SER A 170 22.47 10.34 9.32
CA SER A 170 22.71 9.34 10.39
C SER A 170 21.93 9.59 11.68
N ARG A 171 20.77 10.27 11.60
CA ARG A 171 19.94 10.58 12.79
C ARG A 171 18.92 9.46 12.99
N PRO A 172 18.91 8.78 14.17
CA PRO A 172 18.04 7.62 14.40
C PRO A 172 16.55 7.95 14.42
N GLY A 173 16.17 9.19 14.74
CA GLY A 173 14.76 9.60 14.70
C GLY A 173 14.12 9.45 13.31
N TRP A 174 14.88 9.67 12.23
CA TRP A 174 14.38 9.41 10.88
C TRP A 174 14.24 7.92 10.59
N ALA A 175 15.10 7.08 11.19
CA ALA A 175 15.00 5.63 11.08
C ALA A 175 13.75 5.10 11.78
N ALA A 176 13.46 5.62 12.98
CA ALA A 176 12.23 5.32 13.72
C ALA A 176 10.98 5.68 12.91
N LEU A 177 10.93 6.90 12.35
CA LEU A 177 9.82 7.33 11.49
C LEU A 177 9.68 6.48 10.23
N ALA A 178 10.79 6.07 9.61
CA ALA A 178 10.77 5.14 8.48
C ALA A 178 10.18 3.78 8.89
N GLY A 179 10.56 3.25 10.06
CA GLY A 179 9.99 2.02 10.61
C GLY A 179 8.50 2.13 10.86
N LEU A 180 8.03 3.25 11.43
CA LEU A 180 6.59 3.52 11.63
C LEU A 180 5.82 3.63 10.31
N CYS A 181 6.41 4.26 9.29
CA CYS A 181 5.82 4.29 7.96
C CYS A 181 5.69 2.88 7.39
N TRP A 182 6.72 2.03 7.53
CA TRP A 182 6.65 0.63 7.13
C TRP A 182 5.58 -0.14 7.91
N SER A 183 5.48 0.06 9.22
CA SER A 183 4.41 -0.53 10.04
C SER A 183 3.03 -0.17 9.53
N TRP A 184 2.83 1.08 9.09
CA TRP A 184 1.56 1.46 8.48
C TRP A 184 1.32 0.67 7.17
N ILE A 185 2.30 0.57 6.27
CA ILE A 185 2.15 -0.24 5.05
C ILE A 185 1.79 -1.69 5.41
N PHE A 186 2.42 -2.27 6.43
CA PHE A 186 2.16 -3.63 6.89
C PHE A 186 0.73 -3.82 7.40
N LEU A 187 0.18 -2.82 8.10
CA LEU A 187 -1.21 -2.77 8.55
C LEU A 187 -2.21 -2.48 7.43
N ASN A 188 -1.78 -2.06 6.24
CA ASN A 188 -2.66 -1.91 5.06
C ASN A 188 -2.59 -3.16 4.17
N ARG A 189 -1.36 -3.60 3.84
CA ARG A 189 -1.07 -4.65 2.86
C ARG A 189 0.15 -5.45 3.32
N THR A 190 -0.09 -6.43 4.19
CA THR A 190 0.92 -7.23 4.90
C THR A 190 1.96 -7.84 3.94
N TYR A 191 1.50 -8.49 2.87
CA TYR A 191 2.42 -9.13 1.92
C TYR A 191 3.26 -8.13 1.13
N THR A 192 2.64 -7.06 0.60
CA THR A 192 3.36 -5.99 -0.11
C THR A 192 4.40 -5.33 0.80
N ALA A 193 4.07 -5.10 2.07
CA ALA A 193 4.98 -4.52 3.04
C ALA A 193 6.23 -5.38 3.25
N LEU A 194 6.07 -6.71 3.36
CA LEU A 194 7.22 -7.63 3.46
C LEU A 194 8.15 -7.50 2.25
N LEU A 195 7.59 -7.46 1.03
CA LEU A 195 8.36 -7.30 -0.20
C LEU A 195 9.09 -5.94 -0.24
N ILE A 196 8.42 -4.86 0.18
CA ILE A 196 9.05 -3.53 0.32
C ILE A 196 10.16 -3.55 1.37
N ALA A 197 10.00 -4.29 2.48
CA ALA A 197 10.99 -4.34 3.55
C ALA A 197 12.32 -4.95 3.10
N ILE A 198 12.31 -5.88 2.13
CA ILE A 198 13.51 -6.61 1.70
C ILE A 198 14.60 -5.64 1.20
N PRO A 199 14.38 -4.79 0.17
CA PRO A 199 15.38 -3.82 -0.27
C PRO A 199 15.86 -2.85 0.81
N PHE A 200 14.93 -2.29 1.60
CA PHE A 200 15.27 -1.32 2.66
C PHE A 200 16.08 -1.95 3.78
N GLY A 201 15.72 -3.17 4.19
CA GLY A 201 16.42 -3.95 5.21
C GLY A 201 17.83 -4.31 4.76
N ILE A 202 17.99 -4.79 3.52
CA ILE A 202 19.30 -5.09 2.94
C ILE A 202 20.16 -3.82 2.89
N ASP A 203 19.67 -2.71 2.34
CA ASP A 203 20.46 -1.47 2.27
C ASP A 203 20.81 -0.93 3.67
N ALA A 204 19.91 -1.06 4.65
CA ALA A 204 20.16 -0.64 6.03
C ALA A 204 21.28 -1.47 6.69
N LEU A 205 21.24 -2.79 6.53
CA LEU A 205 22.28 -3.70 7.05
C LEU A 205 23.63 -3.46 6.34
N LEU A 206 23.62 -3.23 5.03
CA LEU A 206 24.82 -2.86 4.28
C LEU A 206 25.37 -1.50 4.69
N ALA A 207 24.50 -0.52 4.98
CA ALA A 207 24.92 0.78 5.50
C ALA A 207 25.55 0.64 6.89
N LEU A 208 24.96 -0.16 7.78
CA LEU A 208 25.50 -0.48 9.09
C LEU A 208 26.87 -1.17 8.98
N ALA A 209 26.99 -2.18 8.14
CA ALA A 209 28.23 -2.93 7.93
C ALA A 209 29.37 -2.07 7.36
N ARG A 210 29.04 -1.09 6.51
CA ARG A 210 30.00 -0.14 5.90
C ARG A 210 30.40 0.98 6.86
N LYS A 211 29.44 1.65 7.51
CA LYS A 211 29.69 2.82 8.35
C LYS A 211 30.18 2.45 9.74
N ARG A 212 29.69 1.35 10.32
CA ARG A 212 30.03 0.82 11.65
C ARG A 212 29.99 1.87 12.78
N THR A 213 29.03 2.79 12.72
CA THR A 213 28.88 3.84 13.75
C THR A 213 27.77 3.48 14.74
N ARG A 214 27.90 3.95 15.99
CA ARG A 214 26.85 3.82 17.01
C ARG A 214 25.52 4.42 16.55
N GLN A 215 25.55 5.55 15.82
CA GLN A 215 24.35 6.20 15.30
C GLN A 215 23.63 5.34 14.25
N GLU A 216 24.37 4.67 13.37
CA GLU A 216 23.78 3.77 12.37
C GLU A 216 23.23 2.50 13.03
N LEU A 217 23.89 1.98 14.07
CA LEU A 217 23.39 0.87 14.87
C LEU A 217 22.06 1.22 15.56
N ILE A 218 22.04 2.35 16.28
CA ILE A 218 20.81 2.84 16.93
C ILE A 218 19.72 3.06 15.88
N GLY A 219 20.05 3.68 14.75
CA GLY A 219 19.09 3.88 13.67
C GLY A 219 18.52 2.57 13.13
N THR A 220 19.35 1.56 12.91
CA THR A 220 18.92 0.24 12.40
C THR A 220 18.01 -0.46 13.40
N LEU A 221 18.37 -0.44 14.69
CA LEU A 221 17.54 -0.97 15.76
C LEU A 221 16.24 -0.19 15.92
N SER A 222 16.25 1.14 15.79
CA SER A 222 15.04 1.97 15.82
C SER A 222 14.12 1.68 14.63
N PHE A 223 14.67 1.51 13.42
CA PHE A 223 13.90 1.12 12.24
C PHE A 223 13.22 -0.24 12.46
N ALA A 224 13.97 -1.26 12.91
CA ALA A 224 13.44 -2.59 13.17
C ALA A 224 12.42 -2.60 14.32
N GLY A 225 12.71 -1.92 15.43
CA GLY A 225 11.83 -1.82 16.59
C GLY A 225 10.53 -1.10 16.27
N CYS A 226 10.60 0.01 15.54
CA CYS A 226 9.38 0.70 15.09
C CYS A 226 8.61 -0.14 14.07
N ALA A 227 9.28 -0.80 13.11
CA ALA A 227 8.64 -1.71 12.15
C ALA A 227 7.87 -2.83 12.86
N ALA A 228 8.44 -3.39 13.93
CA ALA A 228 7.82 -4.44 14.75
C ALA A 228 6.51 -4.00 15.43
N ILE A 229 6.28 -2.70 15.66
CA ILE A 229 5.01 -2.20 16.21
C ILE A 229 3.85 -2.59 15.29
N GLY A 230 3.99 -2.44 13.97
CA GLY A 230 2.97 -2.87 13.02
C GLY A 230 2.69 -4.38 13.06
N VAL A 231 3.73 -5.18 13.29
CA VAL A 231 3.60 -6.64 13.47
C VAL A 231 2.86 -6.96 14.78
N LEU A 232 3.20 -6.31 15.88
CA LEU A 232 2.51 -6.50 17.15
C LEU A 232 1.03 -6.09 17.05
N LEU A 233 0.75 -4.96 16.40
CA LEU A 233 -0.61 -4.48 16.19
C LEU A 233 -1.44 -5.43 15.32
N ILE A 234 -0.86 -6.03 14.27
CA ILE A 234 -1.62 -7.02 13.48
C ILE A 234 -1.91 -8.29 14.28
N LEU A 235 -0.97 -8.75 15.12
CA LEU A 235 -1.19 -9.94 15.95
C LEU A 235 -2.29 -9.72 16.98
N VAL A 236 -2.31 -8.53 17.60
CA VAL A 236 -3.38 -8.13 18.52
C VAL A 236 -4.70 -8.03 17.78
N TYR A 237 -4.72 -7.42 16.60
CA TYR A 237 -5.92 -7.32 15.78
C TYR A 237 -6.46 -8.71 15.38
N ASN A 238 -5.60 -9.60 14.88
CA ASN A 238 -5.99 -10.96 14.49
C ASN A 238 -6.52 -11.77 15.68
N LYS A 239 -5.89 -11.64 16.86
CA LYS A 239 -6.37 -12.30 18.08
C LYS A 239 -7.79 -11.86 18.44
N GLN A 240 -8.12 -10.58 18.25
CA GLN A 240 -9.47 -10.06 18.48
C GLN A 240 -10.45 -10.45 17.37
N ALA A 241 -9.98 -10.49 16.11
CA ALA A 241 -10.81 -10.72 14.94
C ALA A 241 -11.12 -12.21 14.68
N THR A 242 -10.22 -13.12 15.02
CA THR A 242 -10.28 -14.55 14.64
C THR A 242 -9.98 -15.51 15.79
N ALA A 243 -9.86 -14.99 17.02
CA ALA A 243 -9.35 -15.70 18.20
C ALA A 243 -7.91 -16.25 18.09
N GLU A 244 -7.24 -16.18 16.92
CA GLU A 244 -5.89 -16.69 16.69
C GLU A 244 -4.94 -15.59 16.18
N PRO A 245 -3.83 -15.27 16.89
CA PRO A 245 -2.99 -14.12 16.55
C PRO A 245 -2.25 -14.29 15.21
N PHE A 246 -1.87 -15.53 14.88
CA PHE A 246 -1.12 -15.85 13.66
C PHE A 246 -2.02 -16.14 12.45
N TRP A 247 -3.35 -16.20 12.66
CA TRP A 247 -4.29 -16.40 11.57
C TRP A 247 -4.71 -15.05 11.00
N MET A 248 -4.16 -14.71 9.83
CA MET A 248 -4.53 -13.46 9.16
C MET A 248 -5.98 -13.51 8.71
N THR A 249 -6.73 -12.42 8.89
CA THR A 249 -8.15 -12.32 8.50
C THR A 249 -8.40 -12.69 7.04
N TYR A 250 -7.49 -12.36 6.12
CA TYR A 250 -7.65 -12.73 4.71
C TYR A 250 -7.52 -14.26 4.46
N LEU A 251 -6.73 -14.97 5.29
CA LEU A 251 -6.59 -16.43 5.24
C LEU A 251 -7.74 -17.13 5.97
N TYR A 252 -8.27 -16.50 7.01
CA TYR A 252 -9.50 -16.94 7.67
C TYR A 252 -10.67 -16.85 6.67
N TYR A 253 -10.77 -15.73 5.94
CA TYR A 253 -11.73 -15.57 4.85
C TYR A 253 -11.51 -16.60 3.75
N ASN A 254 -10.28 -16.79 3.26
CA ASN A 254 -9.98 -17.81 2.24
C ASN A 254 -8.62 -18.48 2.46
N PRO A 255 -8.60 -19.75 2.92
CA PRO A 255 -7.35 -20.50 3.08
C PRO A 255 -6.57 -20.68 1.77
N SER A 256 -7.24 -20.62 0.61
CA SER A 256 -6.57 -20.67 -0.71
C SER A 256 -5.72 -19.44 -1.00
N ASP A 257 -5.86 -18.35 -0.25
CA ASP A 257 -5.07 -17.12 -0.44
C ASP A 257 -3.68 -17.20 0.21
N ASN A 258 -3.29 -18.37 0.72
CA ASN A 258 -1.91 -18.61 1.14
C ASN A 258 -0.91 -18.45 -0.02
N LEU A 259 0.32 -18.10 0.31
CA LEU A 259 1.40 -17.93 -0.65
C LEU A 259 1.88 -19.29 -1.20
N GLY A 260 2.30 -19.30 -2.46
CA GLY A 260 2.95 -20.45 -3.11
C GLY A 260 2.15 -21.00 -4.29
N PHE A 261 2.51 -22.20 -4.72
CA PHE A 261 1.91 -22.87 -5.88
C PHE A 261 1.06 -24.05 -5.43
N GLY A 262 0.04 -24.39 -6.22
CA GLY A 262 -0.88 -25.48 -5.89
C GLY A 262 -2.32 -25.17 -6.29
N GLN A 263 -3.23 -26.02 -5.83
CA GLN A 263 -4.65 -25.91 -6.12
C GLN A 263 -5.28 -24.75 -5.34
N ARG A 264 -6.03 -23.90 -6.03
CA ARG A 264 -6.65 -22.67 -5.48
C ARG A 264 -8.14 -22.67 -5.73
N HIS A 265 -8.88 -22.17 -4.74
CA HIS A 265 -10.33 -22.05 -4.83
C HIS A 265 -10.74 -20.64 -4.42
N HIS A 266 -11.72 -20.08 -5.13
CA HIS A 266 -12.43 -18.92 -4.60
C HIS A 266 -13.46 -19.45 -3.59
N LEU A 267 -13.63 -18.80 -2.44
CA LEU A 267 -14.65 -19.23 -1.48
C LEU A 267 -16.08 -19.26 -2.07
N ASN A 268 -16.29 -18.52 -3.16
CA ASN A 268 -17.60 -18.32 -3.77
C ASN A 268 -17.83 -19.13 -5.05
N THR A 269 -16.90 -20.01 -5.41
CA THR A 269 -17.22 -20.97 -6.46
C THR A 269 -18.26 -21.94 -5.93
N PHE A 270 -19.45 -21.95 -6.54
CA PHE A 270 -20.42 -23.04 -6.37
C PHE A 270 -19.66 -24.38 -6.36
N PRO A 271 -20.15 -25.43 -5.65
CA PRO A 271 -19.49 -26.75 -5.59
C PRO A 271 -19.20 -27.42 -6.94
N LYS A 272 -19.50 -26.75 -8.06
CA LYS A 272 -19.30 -27.16 -9.45
C LYS A 272 -18.19 -26.40 -10.20
N VAL A 273 -17.55 -25.37 -9.65
CA VAL A 273 -16.42 -24.73 -10.36
C VAL A 273 -15.12 -25.37 -9.90
N PRO A 274 -14.39 -26.03 -10.81
CA PRO A 274 -13.10 -26.62 -10.47
C PRO A 274 -12.13 -25.55 -10.01
N GLY A 275 -11.36 -25.84 -8.96
CA GLY A 275 -10.29 -24.96 -8.53
C GLY A 275 -9.24 -24.78 -9.64
N TYR A 276 -8.45 -23.72 -9.52
CA TYR A 276 -7.40 -23.39 -10.46
C TYR A 276 -6.06 -23.84 -9.93
N LEU A 277 -5.30 -24.58 -10.74
CA LEU A 277 -3.91 -24.87 -10.43
C LEU A 277 -3.07 -23.61 -10.67
N HIS A 278 -2.50 -23.06 -9.61
CA HIS A 278 -1.51 -21.99 -9.68
C HIS A 278 -0.11 -22.56 -9.79
N THR A 279 0.56 -22.32 -10.91
CA THR A 279 1.91 -22.80 -11.20
C THR A 279 2.88 -21.63 -11.35
N PRO A 280 4.21 -21.85 -11.28
CA PRO A 280 5.18 -20.79 -11.57
C PRO A 280 4.96 -20.14 -12.94
N ALA A 281 4.63 -20.94 -13.97
CA ALA A 281 4.32 -20.43 -15.30
C ALA A 281 3.09 -19.52 -15.30
N ARG A 282 2.05 -19.85 -14.52
CA ARG A 282 0.85 -19.03 -14.37
C ARG A 282 1.14 -17.72 -13.64
N GLY A 283 1.90 -17.77 -12.56
CA GLY A 283 2.34 -16.57 -11.82
C GLY A 283 3.18 -15.63 -12.69
N LEU A 284 4.06 -16.17 -13.53
CA LEU A 284 4.80 -15.38 -14.52
C LEU A 284 3.88 -14.82 -15.61
N GLY A 285 2.82 -15.54 -15.96
CA GLY A 285 1.73 -15.05 -16.81
C GLY A 285 1.04 -13.83 -16.21
N PHE A 286 0.63 -13.89 -14.95
CA PHE A 286 0.03 -12.74 -14.25
C PHE A 286 0.99 -11.55 -14.15
N LEU A 287 2.28 -11.80 -13.87
CA LEU A 287 3.28 -10.74 -13.88
C LEU A 287 3.36 -10.08 -15.28
N ARG A 288 3.39 -10.86 -16.35
CA ARG A 288 3.38 -10.33 -17.71
C ARG A 288 2.13 -9.49 -17.97
N ASP A 289 0.94 -10.01 -17.65
CA ASP A 289 -0.32 -9.32 -17.90
C ASP A 289 -0.40 -8.00 -17.12
N ASN A 290 0.04 -8.01 -15.86
CA ASN A 290 0.16 -6.80 -15.04
C ASN A 290 1.15 -5.78 -15.59
N LEU A 291 2.29 -6.23 -16.15
CA LEU A 291 3.24 -5.34 -16.79
C LEU A 291 2.67 -4.71 -18.07
N VAL A 292 1.88 -5.46 -18.84
CA VAL A 292 1.17 -4.93 -20.03
C VAL A 292 0.13 -3.89 -19.62
N LEU A 293 -0.68 -4.20 -18.60
CA LEU A 293 -1.67 -3.26 -18.07
C LEU A 293 -0.99 -2.01 -17.50
N LEU A 294 0.10 -2.18 -16.75
CA LEU A 294 0.87 -1.05 -16.23
C LEU A 294 1.46 -0.20 -17.36
N ASP A 295 2.01 -0.82 -18.40
CA ASP A 295 2.54 -0.12 -19.57
C ASP A 295 1.48 0.67 -20.34
N GLN A 296 0.22 0.22 -20.34
CA GLN A 296 -0.87 0.95 -20.95
C GLN A 296 -1.41 2.06 -20.04
N TRP A 297 -1.65 1.76 -18.77
CA TRP A 297 -2.38 2.65 -17.86
C TRP A 297 -1.49 3.65 -17.13
N LEU A 298 -0.17 3.43 -17.03
CA LEU A 298 0.71 4.32 -16.27
C LEU A 298 0.66 5.76 -16.78
N PHE A 299 0.77 6.01 -18.09
CA PHE A 299 0.53 7.33 -18.70
C PHE A 299 -0.61 7.34 -19.74
N GLY A 300 -1.32 6.24 -19.92
CA GLY A 300 -2.47 6.16 -20.84
C GLY A 300 -2.09 5.90 -22.30
N PHE A 301 -0.86 5.45 -22.59
CA PHE A 301 -0.42 5.07 -23.94
C PHE A 301 0.56 3.87 -23.89
N PRO A 302 0.59 3.00 -24.91
CA PRO A 302 1.54 1.89 -24.99
C PRO A 302 3.00 2.37 -25.00
N GLY A 303 3.87 1.72 -24.22
CA GLY A 303 5.26 2.11 -24.01
C GLY A 303 5.48 3.08 -22.84
N SER A 304 4.42 3.40 -22.07
CA SER A 304 4.54 4.36 -20.97
C SER A 304 5.42 3.85 -19.81
N LEU A 305 5.49 2.54 -19.59
CA LEU A 305 6.41 1.94 -18.61
C LEU A 305 7.86 2.08 -19.06
N ILE A 306 8.13 1.89 -20.35
CA ILE A 306 9.48 2.06 -20.92
C ILE A 306 9.91 3.53 -20.80
N ALA A 307 9.02 4.47 -21.13
CA ALA A 307 9.28 5.90 -20.95
C ALA A 307 9.58 6.23 -19.49
N TRP A 308 8.80 5.70 -18.55
CA TRP A 308 9.03 5.88 -17.12
C TRP A 308 10.37 5.30 -16.65
N LEU A 309 10.73 4.10 -17.11
CA LEU A 309 12.02 3.47 -16.80
C LEU A 309 13.19 4.29 -17.36
N ALA A 310 13.09 4.78 -18.59
CA ALA A 310 14.11 5.63 -19.21
C ALA A 310 14.29 6.94 -18.43
N LEU A 311 13.19 7.58 -18.03
CA LEU A 311 13.22 8.78 -17.17
C LEU A 311 13.83 8.49 -15.79
N SER A 312 13.55 7.31 -15.23
CA SER A 312 14.10 6.88 -13.93
C SER A 312 15.60 6.63 -14.00
N ILE A 313 16.08 5.99 -15.07
CA ILE A 313 17.50 5.74 -15.32
C ILE A 313 18.25 7.06 -15.57
N ALA A 314 17.68 7.97 -16.37
CA ALA A 314 18.30 9.25 -16.70
C ALA A 314 18.25 10.26 -15.53
N GLY A 315 17.21 10.19 -14.70
CA GLY A 315 16.91 11.19 -13.67
C GLY A 315 17.40 10.85 -12.26
N TRP A 316 17.58 9.57 -11.91
CA TRP A 316 17.91 9.18 -10.54
C TRP A 316 19.41 9.21 -10.24
N SER A 317 19.76 9.60 -9.03
CA SER A 317 21.15 9.51 -8.57
C SER A 317 21.60 8.04 -8.50
N ARG A 318 22.79 7.74 -9.04
CA ARG A 318 23.39 6.39 -9.02
C ARG A 318 23.37 5.73 -7.63
N ARG A 319 23.41 6.53 -6.57
CA ARG A 319 23.38 6.07 -5.18
C ARG A 319 22.07 5.37 -4.81
N TRP A 320 20.92 5.91 -5.25
CA TRP A 320 19.60 5.42 -4.84
C TRP A 320 18.91 4.59 -5.92
N SER A 321 19.41 4.58 -7.15
CA SER A 321 18.81 3.84 -8.28
C SER A 321 18.60 2.36 -7.98
N TRP A 322 19.58 1.68 -7.37
CA TRP A 322 19.43 0.27 -7.00
C TRP A 322 18.25 0.06 -6.04
N LEU A 323 18.11 0.91 -5.02
CA LEU A 323 17.04 0.76 -4.02
C LEU A 323 15.67 1.03 -4.66
N LEU A 324 15.58 2.10 -5.46
CA LEU A 324 14.33 2.49 -6.11
C LEU A 324 13.87 1.49 -7.19
N LEU A 325 14.79 0.81 -7.87
CA LEU A 325 14.45 -0.24 -8.86
C LEU A 325 14.20 -1.60 -8.20
N SER A 326 14.87 -1.91 -7.09
CA SER A 326 14.69 -3.19 -6.39
C SER A 326 13.36 -3.28 -5.64
N ILE A 327 12.76 -2.16 -5.22
CA ILE A 327 11.42 -2.13 -4.61
C ILE A 327 10.33 -2.67 -5.56
N PRO A 328 10.07 -2.04 -6.74
CA PRO A 328 9.07 -2.53 -7.67
C PRO A 328 9.42 -3.93 -8.20
N ALA A 329 10.71 -4.25 -8.40
CA ALA A 329 11.11 -5.59 -8.77
C ALA A 329 10.77 -6.63 -7.69
N SER A 330 11.07 -6.35 -6.41
CA SER A 330 10.75 -7.25 -5.30
C SER A 330 9.25 -7.48 -5.17
N VAL A 331 8.43 -6.42 -5.35
CA VAL A 331 6.98 -6.55 -5.37
C VAL A 331 6.53 -7.41 -6.56
N ALA A 332 6.95 -7.05 -7.78
CA ALA A 332 6.57 -7.74 -9.01
C ALA A 332 6.89 -9.25 -8.96
N PHE A 333 8.11 -9.62 -8.56
CA PHE A 333 8.52 -11.03 -8.47
C PHE A 333 7.91 -11.74 -7.28
N GLY A 334 7.70 -11.07 -6.14
CA GLY A 334 7.02 -11.70 -5.01
C GLY A 334 5.60 -12.14 -5.38
N TYR A 335 4.85 -11.27 -6.06
CA TYR A 335 3.48 -11.57 -6.48
C TYR A 335 3.34 -12.72 -7.49
N VAL A 336 4.43 -13.23 -8.09
CA VAL A 336 4.41 -14.49 -8.87
C VAL A 336 3.93 -15.66 -8.00
N ALA A 337 4.25 -15.65 -6.70
CA ALA A 337 3.81 -16.67 -5.76
C ALA A 337 2.37 -16.46 -5.26
N PHE A 338 1.69 -15.37 -5.66
CA PHE A 338 0.31 -15.11 -5.31
C PHE A 338 -0.59 -15.49 -6.49
N TRP A 339 -1.69 -16.18 -6.18
CA TRP A 339 -2.50 -16.84 -7.21
C TRP A 339 -3.59 -15.97 -7.81
N PHE A 340 -3.87 -14.82 -7.22
CA PHE A 340 -4.83 -13.88 -7.75
C PHE A 340 -4.11 -12.92 -8.72
N PRO A 341 -4.67 -12.67 -9.93
CA PRO A 341 -4.00 -11.89 -10.97
C PRO A 341 -3.70 -10.44 -10.59
N GLY A 342 -4.29 -9.91 -9.51
CA GLY A 342 -4.02 -8.56 -9.01
C GLY A 342 -5.07 -7.57 -9.45
#